data_AF-A0A8S2WA29-F1
#
_entry.id   AF-A0A8S2WA29-F1
#
_cell.length_a   1.000
_cell.length_b   1.000
_cell.length_c   1.000
_cell.angle_alpha   90.00
_cell.angle_beta   90.00
_cell.angle_gamma   90.00
#
_symmetry.space_group_name_H-M   'P 1'
#
loop_
_entity.id
_entity.type
_entity.pdbx_description
1 polymer ?
#
loop_
_entity_poly.entity_id
_entity_poly.type
_entity_poly.pdbx_seq_one_letter_code
_entity_poly.pdbx_strand_id
1 'polypeptide(L)' 'MDSTFCTTPPNFEQVFIIQVILHGSYVLVMYALLPDHKAITYVHLFNILFAEAKPFNKKFDPILIMSNFEPGIAKEIALE' A
#
# COMPACT_ATOMS: atom_id res chain seq x y z
N MET A 1 0.75 12.81 -9.32
CA MET A 1 0.94 11.74 -10.30
C MET A 1 2.45 11.64 -10.52
N ASP A 2 3.12 10.77 -9.76
CA ASP A 2 4.46 10.32 -10.15
C ASP A 2 4.23 9.09 -11.04
N SER A 3 4.74 9.20 -12.27
CA SER A 3 4.41 8.33 -13.39
C SER A 3 5.53 7.33 -13.62
N THR A 4 5.89 6.55 -12.60
CA THR A 4 7.02 5.60 -12.73
C THR A 4 6.61 4.29 -13.43
N PHE A 5 5.32 3.98 -13.55
CA PHE A 5 4.83 2.77 -14.23
C PHE A 5 3.80 3.09 -15.32
N CYS A 6 4.22 3.05 -16.59
CA CYS A 6 3.36 3.32 -17.75
C CYS A 6 2.50 2.12 -18.18
N THR A 7 2.78 0.90 -17.68
CA THR A 7 2.02 -0.31 -18.04
C THR A 7 2.04 -1.32 -16.90
N THR A 8 0.86 -1.70 -16.41
CA THR A 8 0.68 -2.90 -15.59
C THR A 8 0.47 -4.12 -16.50
N PRO A 9 0.90 -5.33 -16.11
CA PRO A 9 0.59 -6.53 -16.87
C PRO A 9 -0.94 -6.71 -17.01
N PRO A 10 -1.45 -7.43 -18.02
CA PRO A 10 -2.88 -7.45 -18.36
C PRO A 10 -3.83 -7.85 -17.23
N ASN A 11 -3.32 -8.51 -16.19
CA ASN A 11 -4.10 -9.00 -15.04
C ASN A 11 -4.11 -8.03 -13.86
N PHE A 12 -3.45 -6.87 -13.98
CA PHE A 12 -3.30 -5.90 -12.89
C PHE A 12 -3.69 -4.50 -13.35
N GLU A 13 -4.45 -3.81 -12.51
CA GLU A 13 -4.91 -2.45 -12.79
C GLU A 13 -4.04 -1.38 -12.12
N GLN A 14 -3.18 -1.77 -11.16
CA GLN A 14 -2.29 -0.82 -10.49
C GLN A 14 -1.01 -1.43 -9.92
N VAL A 15 -0.01 -0.57 -9.77
CA VAL A 15 1.17 -0.79 -8.93
C VAL A 15 0.99 0.02 -7.66
N PHE A 16 0.80 -0.67 -6.53
CA PHE A 16 0.75 -0.06 -5.21
C PHE A 16 2.15 0.03 -4.61
N ILE A 17 2.56 1.23 -4.21
CA ILE A 17 3.92 1.50 -3.76
C ILE A 17 3.92 1.82 -2.26
N ILE A 18 4.80 1.15 -1.51
CA ILE A 18 5.03 1.42 -0.09
C ILE A 18 6.42 2.02 0.07
N GLN A 19 6.46 3.20 0.68
CA GLN A 19 7.69 3.94 0.96
C GLN A 19 7.81 4.20 2.46
N VAL A 20 9.05 4.29 2.93
CA VAL A 20 9.37 4.74 4.29
C VAL A 20 10.18 6.02 4.23
N ILE A 21 10.05 6.87 5.25
CA ILE A 21 10.84 8.08 5.37
C ILE A 21 12.08 7.75 6.21
N LEU A 22 13.27 7.88 5.62
CA LEU A 22 14.56 7.71 6.28
C LEU A 22 15.36 9.00 6.12
N HIS A 23 15.72 9.64 7.25
CA HIS A 23 16.45 10.91 7.27
C HIS A 23 15.85 12.00 6.37
N GLY A 24 14.51 12.10 6.33
CA GLY A 24 13.81 13.08 5.50
C GLY A 24 13.72 12.71 4.01
N SER A 25 14.20 11.54 3.60
CA SER A 25 14.11 11.04 2.23
C SER A 25 13.12 9.88 2.14
N TYR A 26 12.30 9.87 1.09
CA TYR A 26 11.44 8.72 0.77
C TYR A 26 12.27 7.60 0.16
N VAL A 27 12.17 6.40 0.74
CA VAL A 27 12.83 5.19 0.27
C VAL A 27 11.77 4.16 -0.07
N LEU A 28 11.79 3.68 -1.31
CA LEU A 28 10.95 2.57 -1.75
C LEU A 28 11.35 1.29 -1.00
N VAL A 29 10.38 0.67 -0.32
CA VAL A 29 10.60 -0.60 0.39
C VAL A 29 9.89 -1.77 -0.28
N MET A 30 8.75 -1.50 -0.92
CA MET A 30 7.95 -2.53 -1.57
C MET A 30 7.07 -1.93 -2.65
N TYR A 31 6.78 -2.73 -3.67
CA TYR A 31 5.65 -2.52 -4.56
C TYR A 31 4.80 -3.80 -4.63
N ALA A 32 3.50 -3.65 -4.86
CA ALA A 32 2.56 -4.74 -5.07
C ALA A 32 1.77 -4.49 -6.35
N LEU A 33 1.59 -5.52 -7.18
CA LEU A 33 0.69 -5.45 -8.32
C LEU A 33 -0.70 -5.85 -7.84
N LEU A 34 -1.68 -4.94 -7.96
CA LEU A 34 -3.04 -5.20 -7.51
C LEU A 34 -3.98 -5.37 -8.72
N PRO A 35 -4.88 -6.37 -8.68
CA PRO A 35 -5.77 -6.69 -9.78
C PRO A 35 -6.85 -5.63 -10.01
N ASP A 36 -7.20 -4.87 -8.97
CA ASP A 36 -8.19 -3.79 -9.04
C ASP A 36 -7.93 -2.71 -7.97
N HIS A 37 -8.74 -1.65 -7.99
CA HIS A 37 -8.70 -0.51 -7.07
C HIS A 37 -9.71 -0.61 -5.91
N LYS A 38 -10.20 -1.81 -5.57
CA LYS A 38 -11.25 -1.98 -4.56
C LYS A 38 -10.69 -2.03 -3.13
N ALA A 39 -11.48 -1.54 -2.17
CA ALA A 39 -11.17 -1.59 -0.74
C ALA A 39 -10.74 -3.00 -0.26
N ILE A 40 -11.47 -4.03 -0.68
CA ILE A 40 -11.17 -5.43 -0.30
C ILE A 40 -9.76 -5.88 -0.74
N THR A 41 -9.28 -5.38 -1.87
CA THR A 41 -7.95 -5.71 -2.40
C THR A 41 -6.86 -5.06 -1.54
N TYR A 42 -7.08 -3.82 -1.10
CA TYR A 42 -6.18 -3.15 -0.16
C TYR A 42 -6.20 -3.83 1.22
N VAL A 43 -7.38 -4.20 1.74
CA VAL A 43 -7.51 -4.95 3.00
C VAL A 43 -6.75 -6.28 2.93
N HIS A 44 -6.87 -6.99 1.81
CA HIS A 44 -6.13 -8.24 1.61
C HIS A 44 -4.61 -8.02 1.62
N LEU A 45 -4.12 -6.99 0.90
CA LEU A 45 -2.71 -6.61 0.92
C LEU A 45 -2.24 -6.30 2.35
N PHE A 46 -2.97 -5.46 3.09
CA PHE A 46 -2.59 -5.11 4.46
C PHE A 46 -2.59 -6.31 5.40
N ASN A 47 -3.55 -7.24 5.27
CA ASN A 47 -3.55 -8.48 6.04
C ASN A 47 -2.32 -9.35 5.78
N ILE A 48 -1.86 -9.43 4.53
CA ILE A 48 -0.60 -10.11 4.21
C ILE A 48 0.56 -9.40 4.90
N LEU A 49 0.64 -8.08 4.81
CA LEU A 49 1.71 -7.31 5.45
C LEU A 49 1.72 -7.46 6.98
N PHE A 50 0.55 -7.46 7.61
CA PHE A 50 0.42 -7.71 9.05
C PHE A 50 0.89 -9.11 9.44
N ALA A 51 0.54 -10.13 8.63
CA ALA A 51 0.97 -11.49 8.85
C ALA A 51 2.50 -11.63 8.75
N GLU A 52 3.11 -11.00 7.74
CA GLU A 52 4.58 -10.97 7.55
C GLU A 52 5.31 -10.15 8.62
N ALA A 53 4.67 -9.11 9.18
CA ALA A 53 5.25 -8.30 10.25
C ALA A 53 5.20 -8.98 11.63
N LYS A 54 4.22 -9.87 11.85
CA LYS A 54 3.97 -10.55 13.13
C LYS A 54 5.19 -11.29 13.70
N PRO A 55 5.99 -12.06 12.91
CA PRO A 55 7.22 -12.69 13.39
C PRO A 55 8.27 -11.72 13.92
N PHE A 56 8.29 -10.48 13.42
CA PHE A 56 9.25 -9.45 13.82
C PHE A 56 8.79 -8.62 15.02
N ASN A 57 7.62 -8.94 15.60
CA ASN A 57 6.98 -8.22 16.69
C ASN A 57 6.84 -6.70 16.42
N LYS A 58 6.73 -6.33 15.13
CA LYS A 58 6.52 -4.94 14.71
C LYS A 58 5.04 -4.73 14.41
N LYS A 59 4.49 -3.62 14.88
CA LYS A 59 3.17 -3.15 14.46
C LYS A 59 3.33 -2.35 13.18
N PHE A 60 2.58 -2.73 12.16
CA PHE A 60 2.31 -1.86 11.02
C PHE A 60 1.12 -1.00 11.44
N ASP A 61 1.28 0.33 11.39
CA ASP A 61 0.23 1.27 11.80
C ASP A 61 -0.29 1.97 10.53
N PRO A 62 -1.56 1.74 10.14
CA PRO A 62 -2.16 2.37 8.98
C PRO A 62 -2.16 3.90 9.03
N ILE A 63 -2.11 4.51 10.21
CA ILE A 63 -2.12 5.96 10.40
C ILE A 63 -0.81 6.60 9.88
N LEU A 64 0.28 5.83 9.82
CA LEU A 64 1.55 6.27 9.24
C LEU A 64 1.59 6.13 7.71
N ILE A 65 0.53 5.60 7.08
CA ILE A 65 0.44 5.43 5.62
C ILE A 65 -0.06 6.74 5.01
N MET A 66 0.87 7.51 4.44
CA MET A 66 0.52 8.62 3.57
C MET A 66 0.14 8.05 2.20
N SER A 67 -1.15 7.79 1.98
CA SER A 67 -1.65 7.34 0.68
C SER A 67 -1.93 8.52 -0.24
N ASN A 68 -1.56 8.40 -1.52
CA ASN A 68 -2.14 9.23 -2.57
C ASN A 68 -3.65 8.96 -2.62
N PHE A 69 -4.45 9.96 -3.00
CA PHE A 69 -5.93 10.04 -2.96
C PHE A 69 -6.68 8.86 -3.63
N GLU A 70 -6.56 7.66 -3.08
CA GLU A 70 -7.26 6.45 -3.49
C GLU A 70 -8.51 6.31 -2.63
N PRO A 71 -9.72 6.49 -3.20
CA PRO A 71 -10.98 6.47 -2.43
C PRO A 71 -11.19 5.14 -1.69
N GLY A 72 -10.70 4.04 -2.26
CA GLY A 72 -10.78 2.70 -1.66
C GLY A 72 -9.96 2.56 -0.38
N ILE A 73 -8.89 3.34 -0.23
CA ILE A 73 -8.03 3.35 0.96
C ILE A 73 -8.59 4.32 2.01
N ALA A 74 -9.01 5.51 1.58
CA ALA A 74 -9.57 6.52 2.48
C ALA A 74 -10.82 6.03 3.23
N LYS A 75 -11.66 5.21 2.57
CA LYS A 75 -12.86 4.64 3.19
C LYS A 75 -12.54 3.64 4.31
N GLU A 76 -11.43 2.92 4.20
CA GLU A 76 -11.05 1.90 5.18
C GLU A 76 -10.27 2.48 6.35
N ILE A 77 -9.42 3.49 6.10
CA ILE A 77 -8.70 4.21 7.16
C ILE A 77 -9.66 5.02 8.05
N ALA A 78 -10.82 5.45 7.53
CA ALA A 78 -11.83 6.19 8.27
C ALA A 78 -12.79 5.33 9.13
N LEU A 79 -12.60 4.01 9.18
CA LEU A 79 -13.43 3.07 9.95
C LEU A 79 -12.85 2.66 11.31
N GLU A 80 -11.77 3.30 11.75
CA GLU A 80 -11.27 3.24 13.14
C GLU A 80 -11.74 4.44 13.97
#